data_AF-A0A699YM71-F1
#
_entry.id   AF-A0A699YM71-F1
#
_cell.length_a   1.000
_cell.length_b   1.000
_cell.length_c   1.000
_cell.angle_alpha   90.00
_cell.angle_beta   90.00
_cell.angle_gamma   90.00
#
_symmetry.space_group_name_H-M   'P 1'
#
loop_
_entity.id
_entity.type
_entity.pdbx_description
1 polymer ?
#
loop_
_entity_poly.entity_id
_entity_poly.type
_entity_poly.pdbx_seq_one_letter_code
_entity_poly.pdbx_strand_id
1 'polypeptide(L)'
;MSSLEPDLCVTAAYGNMLPQRFLDLPRLGTLNIHPSLLPKFRGAAPVQRAVLAGVSETGVSLAYTVLRCDAGPVLAQEQVAVDPEVQAPELLADLFRRGALLLLKSLPAVWDGSAQPWQQKEEETTHAAKLSKEDSPLDFFTCPAAELHNRVRALAGWPGTTARFSLVEESSAL
;
A
#
# COMPACT_ATOMS: atom_id res chain seq x y z
N MET A 1 -25.99 8.17 -9.20
CA MET A 1 -24.81 7.68 -9.96
C MET A 1 -25.18 7.16 -11.34
N SER A 2 -26.28 6.42 -11.50
CA SER A 2 -26.70 5.92 -12.83
C SER A 2 -26.88 7.01 -13.91
N SER A 3 -27.15 8.26 -13.51
CA SER A 3 -27.26 9.41 -14.42
C SER A 3 -25.92 10.01 -14.87
N LEU A 4 -24.79 9.58 -14.29
CA LEU A 4 -23.46 10.13 -14.62
C LEU A 4 -22.79 9.41 -15.80
N GLU A 5 -23.21 8.18 -16.09
CA GLU A 5 -22.70 7.34 -17.20
C GLU A 5 -21.16 7.45 -17.39
N PRO A 6 -20.35 7.20 -16.33
CA PRO A 6 -18.90 7.38 -16.43
C PRO A 6 -18.32 6.38 -17.43
N ASP A 7 -17.38 6.81 -18.27
CA ASP A 7 -16.65 5.87 -19.12
C ASP A 7 -15.66 5.02 -18.31
N LEU A 8 -14.98 5.65 -17.35
CA LEU A 8 -13.93 5.08 -16.51
C LEU A 8 -14.08 5.63 -15.10
N CYS A 9 -13.92 4.76 -14.09
CA CYS A 9 -13.76 5.19 -12.70
C CYS A 9 -12.30 5.02 -12.28
N VAL A 10 -11.81 5.91 -11.42
CA VAL A 10 -10.47 5.83 -10.82
C VAL A 10 -10.59 5.90 -9.31
N THR A 11 -9.95 4.97 -8.61
CA THR A 11 -9.83 4.96 -7.15
C THR A 11 -8.37 5.10 -6.73
N ALA A 12 -8.17 5.77 -5.60
CA ALA A 12 -6.88 5.84 -4.90
C ALA A 12 -7.21 5.99 -3.41
N ALA A 13 -6.65 5.12 -2.56
CA ALA A 13 -6.92 5.11 -1.11
C ALA A 13 -8.42 5.09 -0.73
N TYR A 14 -9.26 4.39 -1.51
CA TYR A 14 -10.69 4.27 -1.21
C TYR A 14 -10.94 3.08 -0.28
N GLY A 15 -11.40 3.36 0.95
CA GLY A 15 -11.46 2.36 2.03
C GLY A 15 -12.68 1.43 2.02
N ASN A 16 -13.64 1.60 1.10
CA ASN A 16 -14.85 0.77 1.06
C ASN A 16 -14.78 -0.24 -0.08
N MET A 17 -15.36 -1.43 0.15
CA MET A 17 -15.60 -2.37 -0.94
C MET A 17 -16.55 -1.76 -1.97
N LEU A 18 -16.17 -1.85 -3.24
CA LEU A 18 -17.03 -1.46 -4.36
C LEU A 18 -17.99 -2.62 -4.67
N PRO A 19 -19.32 -2.41 -4.56
CA PRO A 19 -20.27 -3.46 -4.90
C PRO A 19 -20.28 -3.70 -6.41
N GLN A 20 -20.66 -4.92 -6.84
CA GLN A 20 -20.69 -5.28 -8.27
C GLN A 20 -21.47 -4.28 -9.12
N ARG A 21 -22.63 -3.83 -8.63
CA ARG A 21 -23.46 -2.80 -9.28
C ARG A 21 -22.72 -1.49 -9.61
N PHE A 22 -21.64 -1.18 -8.92
CA PHE A 22 -20.80 -0.02 -9.20
C PHE A 22 -19.72 -0.36 -10.23
N LEU A 23 -19.08 -1.52 -10.09
CA LEU A 23 -18.05 -2.00 -11.01
C LEU A 23 -18.58 -2.19 -12.43
N ASP A 24 -19.87 -2.49 -12.58
CA ASP A 24 -20.54 -2.64 -13.87
C ASP A 24 -20.93 -1.31 -14.52
N LEU A 25 -20.84 -0.17 -13.82
CA LEU A 25 -21.22 1.14 -14.38
C LEU A 25 -20.24 1.65 -15.46
N PRO A 26 -18.92 1.75 -15.18
CA PRO A 26 -18.00 2.27 -16.17
C PRO A 26 -17.67 1.25 -17.25
N ARG A 27 -17.94 1.60 -18.52
CA ARG A 27 -17.68 0.69 -19.66
C ARG A 27 -16.21 0.30 -19.82
N LEU A 28 -15.28 1.17 -19.40
CA LEU A 28 -13.83 0.94 -19.38
C LEU A 28 -13.36 0.39 -18.02
N GLY A 29 -14.27 0.07 -17.11
CA GLY A 29 -13.99 -0.49 -15.79
C GLY A 29 -13.58 0.55 -14.74
N THR A 30 -13.09 0.06 -13.61
CA THR A 30 -12.58 0.89 -12.51
C THR A 30 -11.09 0.60 -12.33
N LEU A 31 -10.23 1.60 -12.47
CA LEU A 31 -8.80 1.48 -12.18
C LEU A 31 -8.49 1.93 -10.76
N ASN A 32 -7.62 1.21 -10.07
CA ASN A 32 -7.12 1.54 -8.75
C ASN A 32 -5.62 1.83 -8.82
N ILE A 33 -5.18 2.90 -8.15
CA ILE A 33 -3.76 3.15 -7.87
C ILE A 33 -3.43 2.48 -6.54
N HIS A 34 -2.75 1.34 -6.62
CA HIS A 34 -2.35 0.54 -5.45
C HIS A 34 -0.86 0.71 -5.15
N PRO A 35 -0.46 1.25 -3.97
CA PRO A 35 0.93 1.58 -3.68
C PRO A 35 1.73 0.35 -3.19
N SER A 36 1.76 -0.70 -4.02
CA SER A 36 2.72 -1.80 -3.96
C SER A 36 2.94 -2.38 -5.36
N LEU A 37 3.88 -3.32 -5.49
CA LEU A 37 4.04 -4.18 -6.66
C LEU A 37 3.13 -5.41 -6.52
N LEU A 38 1.87 -5.30 -6.96
CA LEU A 38 0.92 -6.41 -6.98
C LEU A 38 1.51 -7.62 -7.73
N PRO A 39 1.34 -8.86 -7.22
CA PRO A 39 0.43 -9.27 -6.16
C PRO A 39 0.94 -9.12 -4.72
N LYS A 40 2.11 -8.52 -4.50
CA LYS A 40 2.63 -8.30 -3.15
C LYS A 40 1.83 -7.22 -2.43
N PHE A 41 1.61 -7.41 -1.14
CA PHE A 41 0.97 -6.46 -0.23
C PHE A 41 -0.45 -6.04 -0.66
N ARG A 42 -1.30 -6.99 -1.05
CA ARG A 42 -2.75 -6.74 -1.23
C ARG A 42 -3.39 -6.35 0.10
N GLY A 43 -4.24 -5.32 0.12
CA GLY A 43 -4.99 -4.91 1.30
C GLY A 43 -4.78 -3.47 1.71
N ALA A 44 -5.08 -3.17 2.97
CA ALA A 44 -5.34 -1.83 3.46
C ALA A 44 -4.10 -1.00 3.85
N ALA A 45 -2.95 -1.64 4.13
CA ALA A 45 -1.74 -0.94 4.57
C ALA A 45 -0.46 -1.36 3.81
N PRO A 46 -0.47 -1.36 2.46
CA PRO A 46 0.61 -1.91 1.65
C PRO A 46 1.98 -1.28 1.95
N VAL A 47 2.04 0.05 2.03
CA VAL A 47 3.30 0.79 2.24
C VAL A 47 3.86 0.50 3.62
N GLN A 48 3.05 0.63 4.67
CA GLN A 48 3.50 0.38 6.04
C GLN A 48 3.97 -1.06 6.22
N ARG A 49 3.25 -2.03 5.62
CA ARG A 49 3.63 -3.45 5.72
C ARG A 49 4.89 -3.78 4.90
N ALA A 50 5.11 -3.12 3.77
CA ALA A 50 6.37 -3.22 3.02
C ALA A 50 7.56 -2.67 3.82
N VAL A 51 7.38 -1.50 4.42
CA VAL A 51 8.39 -0.86 5.28
C VAL A 51 8.68 -1.71 6.53
N LEU A 52 7.66 -2.27 7.18
CA LEU A 52 7.81 -3.22 8.30
C LEU A 52 8.63 -4.45 7.90
N ALA A 53 8.36 -5.01 6.72
CA ALA A 53 9.07 -6.16 6.18
C ALA A 53 10.52 -5.85 5.77
N GLY A 54 10.95 -4.59 5.80
CA GLY A 54 12.31 -4.20 5.47
C GLY A 54 12.67 -4.42 4.01
N VAL A 55 11.69 -4.41 3.10
CA VAL A 55 11.98 -4.61 1.67
C VAL A 55 12.83 -3.47 1.14
N SER A 56 13.81 -3.80 0.29
CA SER A 56 14.65 -2.82 -0.40
C SER A 56 13.95 -2.19 -1.60
N GLU A 57 12.85 -2.80 -2.07
CA GLU A 57 12.14 -2.38 -3.27
C GLU A 57 10.63 -2.58 -3.09
N THR A 58 9.87 -1.61 -3.56
CA THR A 58 8.41 -1.65 -3.67
C THR A 58 8.01 -0.94 -4.97
N GLY A 59 6.78 -0.44 -5.06
CA GLY A 59 6.34 0.31 -6.21
C GLY A 59 4.87 0.68 -6.14
N VAL A 60 4.33 1.03 -7.29
CA VAL A 60 2.92 1.33 -7.47
C VAL A 60 2.39 0.53 -8.64
N SER A 61 1.19 -0.01 -8.49
CA SER A 61 0.47 -0.74 -9.52
C SER A 61 -0.80 0.01 -9.90
N LEU A 62 -1.02 0.13 -11.20
CA LEU A 62 -2.32 0.48 -11.74
C LEU A 62 -3.04 -0.83 -12.08
N ALA A 63 -4.14 -1.13 -11.42
CA ALA A 63 -4.87 -2.39 -11.60
C ALA A 63 -6.37 -2.15 -11.74
N TYR A 64 -7.04 -3.01 -12.51
CA TYR A 64 -8.48 -3.02 -12.55
C TYR A 64 -9.06 -3.52 -11.23
N THR A 65 -10.13 -2.88 -10.77
CA THR A 65 -10.82 -3.29 -9.56
C THR A 65 -11.83 -4.38 -9.90
N VAL A 66 -11.74 -5.48 -9.18
CA VAL A 66 -12.72 -6.56 -9.19
C VAL A 66 -13.30 -6.72 -7.78
N LEU A 67 -14.36 -7.51 -7.62
CA LEU A 67 -15.01 -7.71 -6.32
C LEU A 67 -14.03 -8.22 -5.23
N ARG A 68 -13.05 -9.02 -5.66
CA ARG A 68 -12.00 -9.55 -4.80
C ARG A 68 -10.91 -8.47 -4.59
N CYS A 69 -10.65 -8.15 -3.33
CA CYS A 69 -9.74 -7.08 -2.89
C CYS A 69 -8.36 -7.18 -3.57
N ASP A 70 -7.97 -6.11 -4.27
CA ASP A 70 -6.68 -5.91 -4.96
C ASP A 70 -6.22 -7.08 -5.85
N ALA A 71 -7.16 -7.91 -6.33
CA ALA A 71 -6.86 -9.13 -7.09
C ALA A 71 -7.13 -9.01 -8.59
N GLY A 72 -7.52 -7.82 -9.06
CA GLY A 72 -7.84 -7.62 -10.46
C GLY A 72 -6.60 -7.51 -11.36
N PRO A 73 -6.79 -7.58 -12.69
CA PRO A 73 -5.69 -7.52 -13.64
C PRO A 73 -4.85 -6.25 -13.49
N VAL A 74 -3.54 -6.38 -13.52
CA VAL A 74 -2.62 -5.25 -13.45
C VAL A 74 -2.42 -4.70 -14.87
N LEU A 75 -2.55 -3.39 -15.01
CA LEU A 75 -2.39 -2.66 -16.27
C LEU A 75 -0.97 -2.13 -16.45
N ALA A 76 -0.38 -1.61 -15.38
CA ALA A 76 0.97 -1.07 -15.38
C ALA A 76 1.56 -1.08 -13.97
N GLN A 77 2.88 -1.12 -13.86
CA GLN A 77 3.60 -1.00 -12.60
C GLN A 77 4.84 -0.12 -12.75
N GLU A 78 5.21 0.54 -11.67
CA GLU A 78 6.48 1.25 -11.53
C GLU A 78 7.16 0.80 -10.23
N GLN A 79 8.39 0.31 -10.35
CA GLN A 79 9.22 -0.12 -9.22
C GLN A 79 10.05 1.05 -8.68
N VAL A 80 10.23 1.07 -7.36
CA VAL A 80 10.96 2.11 -6.63
C VAL A 80 11.82 1.45 -5.55
N ALA A 81 13.08 1.90 -5.45
CA ALA A 81 13.95 1.54 -4.34
C ALA A 81 13.47 2.21 -3.05
N VAL A 82 13.45 1.45 -1.95
CA VAL A 82 13.07 1.96 -0.63
C VAL A 82 14.32 2.48 0.05
N ASP A 83 14.38 3.78 0.28
CA ASP A 83 15.42 4.39 1.12
C ASP A 83 15.32 3.80 2.55
N PRO A 84 16.42 3.31 3.13
CA PRO A 84 16.41 2.71 4.48
C PRO A 84 15.91 3.66 5.58
N GLU A 85 15.94 4.97 5.34
CA GLU A 85 15.52 6.00 6.31
C GLU A 85 14.12 6.57 6.02
N VAL A 86 13.49 6.21 4.89
CA VAL A 86 12.16 6.73 4.54
C VAL A 86 11.12 6.21 5.53
N GLN A 87 10.26 7.12 6.00
CA GLN A 87 9.08 6.74 6.77
C GLN A 87 7.89 6.49 5.83
N ALA A 88 6.92 5.72 6.32
CA ALA A 88 5.81 5.27 5.48
C ALA A 88 4.96 6.43 4.90
N PRO A 89 4.68 7.54 5.61
CA PRO A 89 3.93 8.66 5.04
C PRO A 89 4.61 9.30 3.82
N GLU A 90 5.93 9.48 3.86
CA GLU A 90 6.71 10.05 2.75
C GLU A 90 6.72 9.12 1.55
N LEU A 91 6.98 7.83 1.79
CA LEU A 91 6.94 6.81 0.75
C LEU A 91 5.55 6.70 0.11
N LEU A 92 4.49 6.74 0.91
CA LEU A 92 3.11 6.71 0.42
C LEU A 92 2.81 7.90 -0.49
N ALA A 93 3.23 9.11 -0.10
CA ALA A 93 3.04 10.31 -0.90
C ALA A 93 3.77 10.22 -2.25
N ASP A 94 5.03 9.75 -2.26
CA ASP A 94 5.80 9.56 -3.50
C ASP A 94 5.17 8.50 -4.41
N LEU A 95 4.74 7.36 -3.84
CA LEU A 95 4.09 6.29 -4.61
C LEU A 95 2.77 6.75 -5.24
N PHE A 96 1.94 7.53 -4.54
CA PHE A 96 0.73 8.10 -5.15
C PHE A 96 1.04 9.12 -6.24
N ARG A 97 2.07 9.95 -6.05
CA ARG A 97 2.53 10.89 -7.09
C ARG A 97 2.96 10.14 -8.36
N ARG A 98 3.75 9.08 -8.21
CA ARG A 98 4.15 8.20 -9.34
C ARG A 98 2.96 7.48 -9.94
N GLY A 99 2.05 6.96 -9.11
CA GLY A 99 0.83 6.29 -9.55
C GLY A 99 -0.07 7.18 -10.38
N ALA A 100 -0.19 8.47 -10.03
CA ALA A 100 -0.93 9.44 -10.83
C ALA A 100 -0.26 9.69 -12.20
N LEU A 101 1.07 9.79 -12.25
CA LEU A 101 1.80 9.92 -13.52
C LEU A 101 1.67 8.66 -14.38
N LEU A 102 1.76 7.48 -13.76
CA LEU A 102 1.58 6.20 -14.41
C LEU A 102 0.17 6.07 -15.00
N LEU A 103 -0.86 6.46 -14.23
CA LEU A 103 -2.24 6.54 -14.72
C LEU A 103 -2.35 7.42 -15.95
N LEU A 104 -1.87 8.67 -15.89
CA LEU A 104 -1.94 9.60 -17.02
C LEU A 104 -1.26 9.03 -18.27
N LYS A 105 -0.13 8.34 -18.11
CA LYS A 105 0.58 7.67 -19.20
C LYS A 105 -0.21 6.48 -19.78
N SER A 106 -0.95 5.75 -18.94
CA SER A 106 -1.71 4.56 -19.34
C SER A 106 -3.10 4.87 -19.93
N LEU A 107 -3.68 6.03 -19.62
CA LEU A 107 -5.04 6.41 -20.06
C LEU A 107 -5.27 6.33 -21.57
N PRO A 108 -4.36 6.75 -22.47
CA PRO A 108 -4.57 6.64 -23.91
C PRO A 108 -4.85 5.20 -24.35
N ALA A 109 -4.06 4.22 -23.87
CA ALA A 109 -4.23 2.81 -24.20
C ALA A 109 -5.52 2.21 -23.62
N VAL A 110 -6.00 2.73 -22.50
CA VAL A 110 -7.31 2.36 -21.94
C VAL A 110 -8.44 2.89 -22.82
N TRP A 111 -8.30 4.10 -23.35
CA TRP A 111 -9.34 4.78 -24.12
C TRP A 111 -9.50 4.21 -25.53
N ASP A 112 -8.39 3.84 -26.18
CA ASP A 112 -8.39 3.26 -27.52
C ASP A 112 -8.51 1.71 -27.52
N GLY A 113 -8.51 1.09 -26.34
CA GLY A 113 -8.66 -0.36 -26.16
C GLY A 113 -7.40 -1.17 -26.46
N SER A 114 -6.24 -0.52 -26.64
CA SER A 114 -4.97 -1.21 -26.88
C SER A 114 -4.29 -1.73 -25.60
N ALA A 115 -4.75 -1.31 -24.42
CA ALA A 115 -4.26 -1.76 -23.11
C ALA A 115 -4.20 -3.29 -22.99
N GLN A 116 -3.08 -3.80 -22.48
CA GLN A 116 -2.83 -5.24 -22.29
C GLN A 116 -2.64 -5.57 -20.80
N PRO A 117 -3.72 -5.58 -19.99
CA PRO A 117 -3.60 -5.95 -18.59
C PRO A 117 -3.30 -7.44 -18.42
N TRP A 118 -2.55 -7.80 -17.38
CA TRP A 118 -2.20 -9.18 -17.07
C TRP A 118 -2.79 -9.64 -15.73
N GLN A 119 -3.10 -10.94 -15.65
CA GLN A 119 -3.60 -11.54 -14.42
C GLN A 119 -2.48 -11.65 -13.39
N GLN A 120 -2.82 -11.39 -12.14
CA GLN A 120 -1.90 -11.60 -11.04
C GLN A 120 -1.74 -13.10 -10.76
N LYS A 121 -0.53 -13.50 -10.39
CA LYS A 121 -0.22 -14.87 -9.94
C LYS A 121 -0.59 -15.02 -8.48
N GLU A 122 -1.40 -16.02 -8.15
CA GLU A 122 -1.94 -16.15 -6.80
C GLU A 122 -0.87 -16.60 -5.80
N GLU A 123 0.05 -17.45 -6.24
CA GLU A 123 1.16 -18.00 -5.49
C GLU A 123 2.20 -16.95 -5.02
N GLU A 124 2.22 -15.78 -5.66
CA GLU A 124 3.13 -14.66 -5.31
C GLU A 124 2.44 -13.63 -4.37
N THR A 125 1.19 -13.88 -3.96
CA THR A 125 0.40 -12.94 -3.16
C THR A 125 0.91 -12.83 -1.73
N THR A 126 1.07 -11.61 -1.26
CA THR A 126 1.21 -11.31 0.18
C THR A 126 0.15 -10.31 0.62
N HIS A 127 -0.21 -10.33 1.90
CA HIS A 127 -1.29 -9.51 2.43
C HIS A 127 -0.78 -8.40 3.34
N ALA A 128 -1.37 -7.22 3.20
CA ALA A 128 -1.11 -6.03 3.98
C ALA A 128 -2.34 -5.68 4.81
N ALA A 129 -2.50 -6.38 5.94
CA ALA A 129 -3.57 -6.14 6.88
C ALA A 129 -3.53 -4.70 7.39
N LYS A 130 -4.71 -4.12 7.65
CA LYS A 130 -4.87 -2.79 8.26
C LYS A 130 -4.05 -2.74 9.55
N LEU A 131 -3.36 -1.62 9.78
CA LEU A 131 -2.68 -1.39 11.06
C LEU A 131 -3.73 -1.18 12.16
N SER A 132 -3.34 -1.38 13.41
CA SER A 132 -4.14 -1.10 14.60
C SER A 132 -3.25 -0.57 15.73
N LYS A 133 -3.85 -0.09 16.82
CA LYS A 133 -3.07 0.44 17.96
C LYS A 133 -2.20 -0.64 18.61
N GLU A 134 -2.60 -1.90 18.48
CA GLU A 134 -1.86 -3.06 18.96
C GLU A 134 -0.52 -3.26 18.22
N ASP A 135 -0.32 -2.65 17.04
CA ASP A 135 0.99 -2.65 16.35
C ASP A 135 1.99 -1.68 17.03
N SER A 136 1.55 -0.75 17.88
CA SER A 136 2.41 0.34 18.41
C SER A 136 3.55 -0.09 19.35
N PRO A 137 3.37 -1.07 20.27
CA PRO A 137 4.42 -1.42 21.22
C PRO A 137 5.69 -1.96 20.53
N LEU A 138 6.84 -1.47 20.97
CA LEU A 138 8.16 -1.96 20.60
C LEU A 138 8.64 -3.00 21.63
N ASP A 139 9.11 -4.15 21.14
CA ASP A 139 9.73 -5.19 21.95
C ASP A 139 11.26 -5.10 21.85
N PHE A 140 11.88 -4.43 22.81
CA PHE A 140 13.33 -4.30 22.88
C PHE A 140 14.05 -5.55 23.39
N PHE A 141 13.32 -6.56 23.90
CA PHE A 141 13.92 -7.77 24.45
C PHE A 141 14.13 -8.83 23.39
N THR A 142 13.21 -8.96 22.43
CA THR A 142 13.25 -10.03 21.43
C THR A 142 13.51 -9.55 20.00
N CYS A 143 13.15 -8.31 19.65
CA CYS A 143 13.34 -7.81 18.29
C CYS A 143 14.76 -7.27 18.06
N PRO A 144 15.42 -7.62 16.94
CA PRO A 144 16.66 -6.98 16.53
C PRO A 144 16.49 -5.48 16.27
N ALA A 145 17.56 -4.71 16.45
CA ALA A 145 17.55 -3.26 16.22
C ALA A 145 17.06 -2.87 14.81
N ALA A 146 17.40 -3.65 13.78
CA ALA A 146 16.94 -3.41 12.41
C ALA A 146 15.42 -3.57 12.24
N GLU A 147 14.81 -4.51 12.97
CA GLU A 147 13.36 -4.67 12.97
C GLU A 147 12.69 -3.51 13.70
N LEU A 148 13.23 -3.09 14.85
CA LEU A 148 12.75 -1.92 15.59
C LEU A 148 12.84 -0.64 14.75
N HIS A 149 13.94 -0.45 14.01
CA HIS A 149 14.10 0.63 13.04
C HIS A 149 12.98 0.62 12.01
N ASN A 150 12.72 -0.54 11.38
CA ASN A 150 11.63 -0.72 10.43
C ASN A 150 10.25 -0.41 11.04
N ARG A 151 10.01 -0.80 12.29
CA ARG A 151 8.75 -0.47 13.00
C ARG A 151 8.59 1.02 13.19
N VAL A 152 9.64 1.72 13.63
CA VAL A 152 9.60 3.17 13.86
C VAL A 152 9.24 3.93 12.58
N ARG A 153 9.93 3.63 11.48
CA ARG A 153 9.67 4.29 10.19
C ARG A 153 8.36 3.84 9.54
N ALA A 154 7.93 2.59 9.72
CA ALA A 154 6.67 2.08 9.14
C ALA A 154 5.42 2.63 9.82
N LEU A 155 5.49 2.82 11.14
CA LEU A 155 4.36 3.24 11.97
C LEU A 155 4.40 4.75 12.27
N ALA A 156 5.30 5.49 11.61
CA ALA A 156 5.38 6.94 11.69
C ALA A 156 4.01 7.59 11.39
N GLY A 157 3.63 8.55 12.22
CA GLY A 157 2.28 9.11 12.21
C GLY A 157 1.27 8.20 12.92
N TRP A 158 0.77 7.17 12.24
CA TRP A 158 -0.24 6.26 12.81
C TRP A 158 0.15 4.78 12.67
N PRO A 159 0.00 3.98 13.75
CA PRO A 159 -0.46 4.35 15.09
C PRO A 159 0.61 5.04 15.96
N GLY A 160 1.82 5.25 15.43
CA GLY A 160 3.00 5.61 16.21
C GLY A 160 3.64 4.38 16.86
N THR A 161 4.82 4.57 17.44
CA THR A 161 5.47 3.54 18.26
C THR A 161 5.42 3.93 19.74
N THR A 162 5.36 2.93 20.62
CA THR A 162 5.34 3.12 22.07
C THR A 162 6.31 2.17 22.74
N ALA A 163 6.87 2.58 23.88
CA ALA A 163 7.80 1.79 24.65
C ALA A 163 7.55 2.01 26.15
N ARG A 164 7.88 1.02 26.98
CA ARG A 164 7.84 1.13 28.44
C ARG A 164 9.27 1.11 28.96
N PHE A 165 9.58 2.03 29.86
CA PHE A 165 10.88 2.12 30.51
C PHE A 165 10.67 2.12 32.03
N SER A 166 11.60 1.49 32.74
CA SER A 166 11.68 1.58 34.20
C SER A 166 12.82 2.51 34.56
N LEU A 167 12.55 3.49 35.41
CA LEU A 167 13.59 4.31 36.02
C LEU A 167 14.20 3.50 37.17
N VAL A 168 15.51 3.31 37.13
CA VAL A 168 16.26 2.70 38.22
C VAL A 168 17.04 3.82 38.90
N GLU A 169 16.72 4.13 40.15
CA GLU A 169 17.57 5.01 40.94
C GLU A 169 18.88 4.27 41.24
N GLU A 170 20.01 4.87 40.89
CA GLU A 170 21.30 4.36 41.34
C GLU A 170 21.33 4.46 42.87
N SER A 171 21.29 3.30 43.54
CA SER A 171 21.64 3.24 44.95
C SER A 171 23.07 3.74 45.07
N SER A 172 23.25 4.95 45.58
CA SER A 172 24.54 5.49 46.00
C SER A 172 25.13 4.59 47.10
N ALA A 173 25.86 3.56 46.69
CA ALA A 173 26.72 2.79 47.58
C ALA A 173 28.02 3.59 47.74
N LEU A 174 28.06 4.38 48.82
CA LEU A 174 29.30 4.78 49.51
C LEU A 174 29.91 3.56 50.20
#